data_AF-A0A3D4GT89-F1
#
_entry.id   AF-A0A3D4GT89-F1
#
_cell.length_a   1.000
_cell.length_b   1.000
_cell.length_c   1.000
_cell.angle_alpha   90.00
_cell.angle_beta   90.00
_cell.angle_gamma   90.00
#
_symmetry.space_group_name_H-M   'P 1'
#
loop_
_entity.id
_entity.type
_entity.pdbx_description
1 polymer ?
#
loop_
_entity_poly.entity_id
_entity_poly.type
_entity_poly.pdbx_seq_one_letter_code
_entity_poly.pdbx_strand_id
1 'polypeptide(L)'
;MPLAATRIAYSLRNHLPSHTLVGAPARRSSARSVGGCPYRLLKLYNLVGAITTRTTSRFRPPITTPDKGLRTILRTSTLPNPPYTPDGKTRVTKSDIIEGLRGLGIGSGDTVFFHNSLSSMGYVEGGAETVIDGFLDTVGPKGTVAVSTCHFNGWHYEYVLRNEKPSFDVVNSPSRMGRITEVLRHRPDAIRCLDSSNAMCAIGHHAAYLAENSVDCFTPCGRDTAWGKLGELEAHYLFLGTGWPNCTMMHACEEYAHAPYTFMDAPSRLEVRDADGKTHIHVQKVHTPNIPRSYVNMEPVMQERELIQYGKFGDAKVTRMGARELIEEGTRCILDDPGFLLRDRGFLERCRDNQRGLIREKDRGERDV
;
A
#
# COMPACT_ATOMS: atom_id res chain seq x y z
N MET A 1 43.20 -7.90 15.17
CA MET A 1 43.15 -6.44 15.36
C MET A 1 41.96 -5.90 14.60
N PRO A 2 40.89 -5.42 15.25
CA PRO A 2 39.72 -4.92 14.55
C PRO A 2 39.88 -3.41 14.27
N LEU A 3 39.58 -3.02 13.03
CA LEU A 3 39.52 -1.63 12.58
C LEU A 3 38.18 -1.01 13.00
N ALA A 4 38.28 0.17 13.59
CA ALA A 4 37.17 0.94 14.16
C ALA A 4 36.29 1.56 13.07
N ALA A 5 34.97 1.39 13.21
CA ALA A 5 33.97 2.11 12.44
C ALA A 5 33.68 3.46 13.12
N THR A 6 34.00 4.55 12.42
CA THR A 6 33.75 5.93 12.85
C THR A 6 32.25 6.24 12.72
N ARG A 7 31.55 6.34 13.86
CA ARG A 7 30.18 6.87 13.94
C ARG A 7 30.20 8.38 13.77
N ILE A 8 29.54 8.90 12.73
CA ILE A 8 29.22 10.33 12.61
C ILE A 8 27.83 10.54 13.22
N ALA A 9 27.78 11.20 14.38
CA ALA A 9 26.53 11.62 15.01
C ALA A 9 26.23 13.07 14.62
N TYR A 10 25.11 13.32 13.94
CA TYR A 10 24.57 14.65 13.75
C TYR A 10 23.51 14.93 14.82
N SER A 11 23.78 15.92 15.67
CA SER A 11 22.86 16.47 16.68
C SER A 11 22.54 17.90 16.28
N LEU A 12 21.28 18.22 15.98
CA LEU A 12 20.80 19.60 15.95
C LEU A 12 19.45 19.70 16.69
N ARG A 13 19.44 20.54 17.71
CA ARG A 13 18.33 20.86 18.61
C ARG A 13 17.34 21.79 17.89
N ASN A 14 16.04 21.49 17.98
CA ASN A 14 14.98 22.40 17.58
C ASN A 14 14.64 23.38 18.71
N HIS A 15 14.67 24.68 18.41
CA HIS A 15 14.05 25.74 19.19
C HIS A 15 12.81 26.25 18.44
N LEU A 16 11.63 26.14 19.04
CA LEU A 16 10.41 26.84 18.62
C LEU A 16 9.88 27.66 19.81
N PRO A 17 9.54 28.95 19.64
CA PRO A 17 8.80 29.70 20.63
C PRO A 17 7.28 29.52 20.44
N SER A 18 6.60 29.35 21.57
CA SER A 18 5.16 29.25 21.76
C SER A 18 4.46 30.60 21.52
N HIS A 19 3.38 30.61 20.74
CA HIS A 19 2.38 31.67 20.78
C HIS A 19 0.97 31.11 20.98
N THR A 20 0.38 31.55 22.09
CA THR A 20 -0.97 31.37 22.59
C THR A 20 -1.97 32.13 21.72
N LEU A 21 -3.11 31.51 21.38
CA LEU A 21 -4.28 32.23 20.86
C LEU A 21 -5.52 31.88 21.68
N VAL A 22 -6.15 32.97 22.14
CA VAL A 22 -7.37 33.08 22.94
C VAL A 22 -8.59 32.82 22.06
N GLY A 23 -9.59 32.09 22.58
CA GLY A 23 -10.80 31.69 21.85
C GLY A 23 -12.01 32.63 21.97
N ALA A 24 -13.07 32.29 21.24
CA ALA A 24 -14.52 32.36 21.53
C ALA A 24 -15.34 32.43 20.20
N PRO A 25 -16.69 32.25 20.16
CA PRO A 25 -17.34 30.94 20.17
C PRO A 25 -18.39 30.74 19.03
N ALA A 26 -18.97 29.53 19.04
CA ALA A 26 -19.91 28.92 18.09
C ALA A 26 -21.24 29.66 17.83
N ARG A 27 -21.84 29.37 16.66
CA ARG A 27 -23.30 29.43 16.45
C ARG A 27 -23.80 28.18 15.73
N ARG A 28 -24.83 27.57 16.34
CA ARG A 28 -25.70 26.53 15.79
C ARG A 28 -26.75 27.17 14.88
N SER A 29 -27.16 26.47 13.82
CA SER A 29 -28.52 26.61 13.31
C SER A 29 -29.04 25.25 12.84
N SER A 30 -30.24 24.94 13.32
CA SER A 30 -31.10 23.82 12.97
C SER A 30 -31.99 24.19 11.79
N ALA A 31 -32.26 23.26 10.88
CA ALA A 31 -33.43 23.33 10.01
C ALA A 31 -34.07 21.94 9.85
N ARG A 32 -35.39 21.93 10.03
CA ARG A 32 -36.30 20.79 10.01
C ARG A 32 -36.71 20.40 8.57
N SER A 33 -37.14 19.15 8.51
CA SER A 33 -37.83 18.38 7.47
C SER A 33 -39.05 19.02 6.79
N VAL A 34 -39.28 18.61 5.53
CA VAL A 34 -40.59 18.34 4.89
C VAL A 34 -40.33 17.22 3.84
N GLY A 35 -40.84 15.99 3.96
CA GLY A 35 -42.17 15.49 3.52
C GLY A 35 -42.01 14.61 2.26
N GLY A 36 -42.07 13.27 2.35
CA GLY A 36 -43.18 12.40 1.92
C GLY A 36 -42.99 11.92 0.45
N CYS A 37 -43.25 10.70 -0.03
CA CYS A 37 -43.92 9.46 0.40
C CYS A 37 -43.53 8.35 -0.67
N PRO A 38 -44.10 7.13 -0.76
CA PRO A 38 -43.35 5.87 -0.60
C PRO A 38 -43.42 4.89 -1.80
N TYR A 39 -42.61 3.83 -1.82
CA TYR A 39 -42.98 2.58 -2.52
C TYR A 39 -42.66 1.33 -1.71
N ARG A 40 -43.66 0.44 -1.71
CA ARG A 40 -43.86 -0.75 -0.88
C ARG A 40 -43.04 -1.96 -1.35
N LEU A 41 -42.69 -2.77 -0.35
CA LEU A 41 -42.41 -4.21 -0.41
C LEU A 41 -43.55 -5.03 -1.04
N LEU A 42 -43.20 -6.11 -1.75
CA LEU A 42 -43.92 -7.39 -1.66
C LEU A 42 -43.05 -8.58 -2.10
N LYS A 43 -42.85 -9.51 -1.14
CA LYS A 43 -42.47 -10.91 -1.34
C LYS A 43 -43.71 -11.70 -1.78
N LEU A 44 -43.54 -12.74 -2.59
CA LEU A 44 -44.44 -13.90 -2.61
C LEU A 44 -43.71 -15.16 -3.10
N TYR A 45 -43.99 -16.26 -2.40
CA TYR A 45 -43.47 -17.63 -2.52
C TYR A 45 -44.59 -18.54 -3.07
N ASN A 46 -44.19 -19.65 -3.72
CA ASN A 46 -44.92 -20.91 -4.01
C ASN A 46 -46.09 -20.84 -5.03
N LEU A 47 -46.42 -21.87 -5.83
CA LEU A 47 -46.50 -23.32 -5.59
C LEU A 47 -46.63 -24.12 -6.92
N VAL A 48 -46.02 -25.31 -6.95
CA VAL A 48 -46.34 -26.61 -7.62
C VAL A 48 -47.39 -26.69 -8.74
N GLY A 49 -47.05 -27.45 -9.80
CA GLY A 49 -48.01 -28.12 -10.69
C GLY A 49 -47.35 -29.19 -11.58
N ALA A 50 -47.56 -30.47 -11.26
CA ALA A 50 -47.12 -31.64 -12.02
C ALA A 50 -48.20 -32.06 -13.04
N ILE A 51 -47.81 -32.52 -14.23
CA ILE A 51 -48.63 -33.42 -15.07
C ILE A 51 -47.75 -34.50 -15.71
N THR A 52 -48.24 -35.72 -15.53
CA THR A 52 -47.75 -37.03 -15.96
C THR A 52 -48.11 -37.35 -17.42
N THR A 53 -47.29 -38.14 -18.11
CA THR A 53 -47.78 -39.24 -18.97
C THR A 53 -46.78 -40.40 -19.02
N ARG A 54 -47.33 -41.61 -18.89
CA ARG A 54 -46.66 -42.91 -19.01
C ARG A 54 -46.54 -43.30 -20.47
N THR A 55 -45.50 -44.05 -20.82
CA THR A 55 -45.64 -45.22 -21.71
C THR A 55 -44.55 -46.26 -21.46
N THR A 56 -44.98 -47.50 -21.62
CA THR A 56 -44.39 -48.77 -21.20
C THR A 56 -43.35 -49.33 -22.17
N SER A 57 -42.32 -50.03 -21.67
CA SER A 57 -41.75 -51.18 -22.39
C SER A 57 -40.88 -52.09 -21.51
N ARG A 58 -41.44 -53.29 -21.26
CA ARG A 58 -40.85 -54.64 -21.23
C ARG A 58 -39.56 -54.93 -20.43
N PHE A 59 -39.82 -55.68 -19.36
CA PHE A 59 -38.97 -56.61 -18.60
C PHE A 59 -37.99 -57.49 -19.42
N ARG A 60 -36.76 -57.62 -18.90
CA ARG A 60 -35.89 -58.81 -18.96
C ARG A 60 -34.94 -58.77 -17.75
N PRO A 61 -34.87 -59.79 -16.87
CA PRO A 61 -33.88 -59.80 -15.79
C PRO A 61 -32.59 -60.49 -16.24
N PRO A 62 -31.40 -60.01 -15.87
CA PRO A 62 -30.20 -60.82 -15.91
C PRO A 62 -29.89 -61.42 -14.52
N ILE A 63 -29.82 -62.75 -14.51
CA ILE A 63 -28.90 -63.64 -13.80
C ILE A 63 -28.07 -62.98 -12.68
N THR A 64 -28.35 -63.37 -11.44
CA THR A 64 -27.50 -63.13 -10.26
C THR A 64 -26.26 -64.02 -10.32
N THR A 65 -25.08 -63.41 -10.16
CA THR A 65 -23.84 -64.12 -9.78
C THR A 65 -23.28 -63.50 -8.50
N PRO A 66 -22.63 -64.27 -7.60
CA PRO A 66 -22.23 -63.77 -6.30
C PRO A 66 -20.96 -62.93 -6.38
N ASP A 67 -21.06 -61.76 -5.76
CA ASP A 67 -20.05 -60.94 -5.10
C ASP A 67 -18.60 -61.48 -5.07
N LYS A 68 -17.74 -60.93 -5.93
CA LYS A 68 -16.30 -60.92 -5.72
C LYS A 68 -15.91 -59.52 -5.30
N GLY A 69 -15.60 -59.40 -4.00
CA GLY A 69 -15.20 -58.15 -3.36
C GLY A 69 -14.08 -57.42 -4.11
N LEU A 70 -14.45 -56.32 -4.75
CA LEU A 70 -13.54 -55.24 -5.07
C LEU A 70 -13.44 -54.36 -3.83
N ARG A 71 -12.38 -54.56 -3.04
CA ARG A 71 -11.92 -53.53 -2.12
C ARG A 71 -11.49 -52.32 -2.94
N THR A 72 -12.40 -51.36 -3.11
CA THR A 72 -12.06 -50.02 -3.60
C THR A 72 -11.13 -49.39 -2.58
N ILE A 73 -9.83 -49.48 -2.83
CA ILE A 73 -8.85 -48.61 -2.19
C ILE A 73 -9.12 -47.22 -2.78
N LEU A 74 -9.89 -46.40 -2.05
CA LEU A 74 -9.93 -44.96 -2.27
C LEU A 74 -8.53 -44.42 -1.95
N ARG A 75 -7.61 -44.54 -2.91
CA ARG A 75 -6.44 -43.66 -2.96
C ARG A 75 -7.01 -42.29 -3.25
N THR A 76 -7.10 -41.44 -2.23
CA THR A 76 -7.07 -39.99 -2.43
C THR A 76 -5.72 -39.65 -3.04
N SER A 77 -5.55 -39.92 -4.34
CA SER A 77 -4.42 -39.41 -5.10
C SER A 77 -4.64 -37.91 -5.24
N THR A 78 -4.06 -37.14 -4.32
CA THR A 78 -3.85 -35.71 -4.52
C THR A 78 -2.80 -35.57 -5.60
N LEU A 79 -3.18 -35.79 -6.86
CA LEU A 79 -2.36 -35.30 -7.96
C LEU A 79 -2.22 -33.80 -7.74
N PRO A 80 -0.99 -33.25 -7.77
CA PRO A 80 -0.83 -31.81 -7.70
C PRO A 80 -1.67 -31.19 -8.81
N ASN A 81 -2.43 -30.16 -8.45
CA ASN A 81 -3.23 -29.43 -9.41
C ASN A 81 -2.34 -28.94 -10.58
N PRO A 82 -2.89 -28.84 -11.80
CA PRO A 82 -2.11 -28.40 -12.95
C PRO A 82 -1.50 -27.00 -12.71
N PRO A 83 -0.29 -26.74 -13.22
CA PRO A 83 0.40 -25.45 -13.04
C PRO A 83 -0.30 -24.29 -13.76
N TYR A 84 -1.31 -24.57 -14.58
CA TYR A 84 -2.12 -23.59 -15.28
C TYR A 84 -3.61 -23.84 -15.01
N THR A 85 -4.39 -22.76 -14.98
CA THR A 85 -5.85 -22.82 -14.97
C THR A 85 -6.42 -23.27 -16.32
N PRO A 86 -7.70 -23.67 -16.41
CA PRO A 86 -8.32 -24.02 -17.68
C PRO A 86 -8.28 -22.92 -18.75
N ASP A 87 -8.22 -21.64 -18.34
CA ASP A 87 -8.03 -20.48 -19.23
C ASP A 87 -6.56 -20.14 -19.51
N GLY A 88 -5.61 -21.01 -19.12
CA GLY A 88 -4.19 -20.91 -19.46
C GLY A 88 -3.35 -19.98 -18.59
N LYS A 89 -3.89 -19.43 -17.49
CA LYS A 89 -3.12 -18.57 -16.58
C LYS A 89 -2.23 -19.41 -15.68
N THR A 90 -1.02 -18.92 -15.40
CA THR A 90 -0.14 -19.50 -14.38
C THR A 90 -0.86 -19.52 -13.04
N ARG A 91 -0.97 -20.70 -12.43
CA ARG A 91 -1.61 -20.92 -11.12
C ARG A 91 -0.58 -20.63 -10.03
N VAL A 92 -0.99 -19.87 -9.00
CA VAL A 92 -0.14 -19.49 -7.88
C VAL A 92 -0.82 -19.87 -6.57
N THR A 93 -0.11 -20.65 -5.76
CA THR A 93 -0.53 -21.11 -4.44
C THR A 93 0.16 -20.31 -3.33
N LYS A 94 -0.29 -20.51 -2.08
CA LYS A 94 0.41 -19.99 -0.91
C LYS A 94 1.85 -20.52 -0.81
N SER A 95 2.06 -21.80 -1.12
CA SER A 95 3.38 -22.43 -1.06
C SER A 95 4.36 -21.80 -2.05
N ASP A 96 3.92 -21.50 -3.28
CA ASP A 96 4.76 -20.83 -4.29
C ASP A 96 5.24 -19.45 -3.80
N ILE A 97 4.37 -18.73 -3.08
CA ILE A 97 4.69 -17.42 -2.49
C ILE A 97 5.72 -17.59 -1.37
N ILE A 98 5.50 -18.55 -0.46
CA ILE A 98 6.44 -18.82 0.65
C ILE A 98 7.81 -19.22 0.10
N GLU A 99 7.86 -20.17 -0.84
CA GLU A 99 9.11 -20.63 -1.46
C GLU A 99 9.82 -19.49 -2.19
N GLY A 100 9.06 -18.68 -2.94
CA GLY A 100 9.60 -17.51 -3.62
C GLY A 100 10.18 -16.47 -2.67
N LEU A 101 9.51 -16.19 -1.54
CA LEU A 101 10.02 -15.27 -0.52
C LEU A 101 11.31 -15.81 0.13
N ARG A 102 11.35 -17.10 0.47
CA ARG A 102 12.54 -17.77 1.02
C ARG A 102 13.71 -17.70 0.02
N GLY A 103 13.43 -17.89 -1.27
CA GLY A 103 14.42 -17.75 -2.34
C GLY A 103 14.99 -16.33 -2.47
N LEU A 104 14.25 -15.31 -2.05
CA LEU A 104 14.69 -13.91 -1.95
C LEU A 104 15.36 -13.57 -0.60
N GLY A 105 15.66 -14.59 0.21
CA GLY A 105 16.30 -14.44 1.51
C GLY A 105 15.39 -13.86 2.60
N ILE A 106 14.07 -13.84 2.41
CA ILE A 106 13.10 -13.37 3.42
C ILE A 106 12.75 -14.54 4.33
N GLY A 107 12.75 -14.30 5.63
CA GLY A 107 12.41 -15.31 6.62
C GLY A 107 11.83 -14.80 7.92
N SER A 108 11.97 -15.64 8.95
CA SER A 108 11.21 -15.45 10.20
C SER A 108 11.78 -14.27 10.99
N GLY A 109 10.90 -13.38 11.44
CA GLY A 109 11.27 -12.16 12.15
C GLY A 109 11.42 -10.94 11.26
N ASP A 110 11.45 -11.12 9.93
CA ASP A 110 11.69 -10.00 9.02
C ASP A 110 10.49 -9.05 8.94
N THR A 111 10.79 -7.78 8.69
CA THR A 111 9.81 -6.79 8.26
C THR A 111 9.85 -6.68 6.74
N VAL A 112 8.69 -6.79 6.10
CA VAL A 112 8.57 -6.73 4.65
C VAL A 112 7.54 -5.68 4.26
N PHE A 113 7.92 -4.78 3.36
CA PHE A 113 7.04 -3.84 2.70
C PHE A 113 6.97 -4.15 1.20
N PHE A 114 5.80 -4.04 0.58
CA PHE A 114 5.70 -4.25 -0.87
C PHE A 114 4.67 -3.37 -1.60
N HIS A 115 5.03 -2.96 -2.81
CA HIS A 115 4.10 -2.49 -3.84
C HIS A 115 3.66 -3.66 -4.71
N ASN A 116 2.39 -3.72 -5.10
CA ASN A 116 1.83 -4.93 -5.72
C ASN A 116 0.96 -4.69 -6.96
N SER A 117 0.89 -5.71 -7.80
CA SER A 117 -0.10 -5.88 -8.85
C SER A 117 -0.58 -7.33 -8.84
N LEU A 118 -1.69 -7.61 -8.15
CA LEU A 118 -2.22 -8.99 -8.02
C LEU A 118 -2.46 -9.65 -9.39
N SER A 119 -2.96 -8.91 -10.37
CA SER A 119 -3.24 -9.43 -11.71
C SER A 119 -1.99 -9.85 -12.49
N SER A 120 -0.81 -9.32 -12.13
CA SER A 120 0.44 -9.68 -12.80
C SER A 120 0.96 -11.07 -12.41
N MET A 121 0.46 -11.64 -11.30
CA MET A 121 0.92 -12.95 -10.80
C MET A 121 0.33 -14.13 -11.58
N GLY A 122 -0.73 -13.91 -12.37
CA GLY A 122 -1.55 -14.99 -12.93
C GLY A 122 -2.80 -15.24 -12.08
N TYR A 123 -3.20 -16.49 -11.93
CA TYR A 123 -4.32 -16.88 -11.08
C TYR A 123 -3.82 -17.29 -9.68
N VAL A 124 -3.96 -16.39 -8.71
CA VAL A 124 -3.69 -16.71 -7.30
C VAL A 124 -4.91 -17.41 -6.71
N GLU A 125 -4.74 -18.65 -6.26
CA GLU A 125 -5.78 -19.34 -5.48
C GLU A 125 -6.10 -18.55 -4.22
N GLY A 126 -7.38 -18.35 -3.91
CA GLY A 126 -7.78 -17.53 -2.75
C GLY A 126 -7.49 -16.03 -2.92
N GLY A 127 -6.91 -15.60 -4.05
CA GLY A 127 -6.68 -14.19 -4.38
C GLY A 127 -5.75 -13.49 -3.39
N ALA A 128 -6.12 -12.26 -3.03
CA ALA A 128 -5.31 -11.39 -2.16
C ALA A 128 -5.02 -12.00 -0.78
N GLU A 129 -5.98 -12.73 -0.19
CA GLU A 129 -5.80 -13.36 1.13
C GLU A 129 -4.62 -14.33 1.13
N THR A 130 -4.49 -15.13 0.07
CA THR A 130 -3.38 -16.09 -0.07
C THR A 130 -2.02 -15.41 -0.21
N VAL A 131 -1.97 -14.22 -0.83
CA VAL A 131 -0.73 -13.44 -0.85
C VAL A 131 -0.39 -12.96 0.56
N ILE A 132 -1.35 -12.37 1.27
CA ILE A 132 -1.13 -11.87 2.63
C ILE A 132 -0.70 -13.01 3.57
N ASP A 133 -1.40 -14.15 3.53
CA ASP A 133 -1.08 -15.31 4.34
C ASP A 133 0.28 -15.90 3.99
N GLY A 134 0.67 -15.94 2.71
CA GLY A 134 2.00 -16.41 2.30
C GLY A 134 3.12 -15.54 2.88
N PHE A 135 2.93 -14.22 2.89
CA PHE A 135 3.89 -13.31 3.53
C PHE A 135 3.92 -13.47 5.05
N LEU A 136 2.75 -13.50 5.71
CA LEU A 136 2.65 -13.66 7.17
C LEU A 136 3.21 -15.01 7.65
N ASP A 137 2.93 -16.11 6.96
CA ASP A 137 3.48 -17.43 7.26
C ASP A 137 5.01 -17.46 7.09
N THR A 138 5.54 -16.71 6.11
CA THR A 138 6.98 -16.62 5.87
C THR A 138 7.69 -15.88 7.01
N VAL A 139 7.19 -14.70 7.38
CA VAL A 139 7.83 -13.88 8.42
C VAL A 139 7.50 -14.36 9.83
N GLY A 140 6.42 -15.11 9.99
CA GLY A 140 6.00 -15.70 11.26
C GLY A 140 5.60 -14.65 12.31
N PRO A 141 5.36 -15.08 13.56
CA PRO A 141 4.77 -14.23 14.60
C PRO A 141 5.65 -13.08 15.08
N LYS A 142 6.96 -13.13 14.81
CA LYS A 142 7.90 -12.05 15.14
C LYS A 142 8.14 -11.10 13.97
N GLY A 143 7.64 -11.43 12.78
CA GLY A 143 7.80 -10.63 11.59
C GLY A 143 6.68 -9.61 11.43
N THR A 144 6.78 -8.80 10.37
CA THR A 144 5.80 -7.76 10.04
C THR A 144 5.61 -7.67 8.53
N VAL A 145 4.36 -7.56 8.09
CA VAL A 145 4.00 -7.34 6.68
C VAL A 145 3.32 -5.99 6.56
N ALA A 146 3.88 -5.10 5.74
CA ALA A 146 3.43 -3.74 5.55
C ALA A 146 3.14 -3.43 4.07
N VAL A 147 2.18 -2.55 3.83
CA VAL A 147 1.79 -2.09 2.49
C VAL A 147 1.39 -0.61 2.53
N SER A 148 1.55 0.07 1.39
CA SER A 148 0.95 1.41 1.23
C SER A 148 -0.57 1.27 1.17
N THR A 149 -1.27 2.17 1.85
CA THR A 149 -2.73 2.29 1.82
C THR A 149 -3.16 3.72 1.47
N CYS A 150 -2.34 4.43 0.68
CA CYS A 150 -2.72 5.74 0.15
C CYS A 150 -4.13 5.68 -0.48
N HIS A 151 -5.00 6.61 -0.08
CA HIS A 151 -6.45 6.60 -0.34
C HIS A 151 -6.88 7.44 -1.53
N PHE A 152 -5.92 8.01 -2.27
CA PHE A 152 -6.15 8.73 -3.50
C PHE A 152 -5.25 8.19 -4.61
N ASN A 153 -5.60 8.54 -5.85
CA ASN A 153 -4.76 8.34 -7.03
C ASN A 153 -4.28 9.70 -7.53
N GLY A 154 -3.19 9.72 -8.29
CA GLY A 154 -2.65 10.96 -8.84
C GLY A 154 -1.69 11.65 -7.87
N TRP A 155 -1.59 12.97 -7.99
CA TRP A 155 -0.54 13.72 -7.30
C TRP A 155 -0.97 14.16 -5.90
N HIS A 156 -0.05 14.11 -4.94
CA HIS A 156 -0.28 14.57 -3.56
C HIS A 156 -0.91 15.97 -3.50
N TYR A 157 -0.41 16.92 -4.30
CA TYR A 157 -0.94 18.28 -4.32
C TYR A 157 -2.38 18.35 -4.85
N GLU A 158 -2.83 17.46 -5.75
CA GLU A 158 -4.20 17.48 -6.24
C GLU A 158 -5.16 17.06 -5.14
N TYR A 159 -4.81 16.01 -4.41
CA TYR A 159 -5.56 15.59 -3.24
C TYR A 159 -5.63 16.70 -2.18
N VAL A 160 -4.51 17.38 -1.89
CA VAL A 160 -4.47 18.37 -0.82
C VAL A 160 -5.05 19.74 -1.21
N LEU A 161 -4.82 20.20 -2.43
CA LEU A 161 -5.14 21.58 -2.84
C LEU A 161 -6.36 21.70 -3.74
N ARG A 162 -6.75 20.65 -4.46
CA ARG A 162 -7.88 20.68 -5.41
C ARG A 162 -9.11 19.92 -4.91
N ASN A 163 -8.99 19.24 -3.77
CA ASN A 163 -10.15 18.68 -3.09
C ASN A 163 -10.73 19.77 -2.18
N GLU A 164 -12.04 20.04 -2.29
CA GLU A 164 -12.71 21.06 -1.46
C GLU A 164 -12.64 20.72 0.04
N LYS A 165 -12.58 19.43 0.39
CA LYS A 165 -12.51 18.93 1.76
C LYS A 165 -11.66 17.67 1.85
N PRO A 166 -10.32 17.79 1.74
CA PRO A 166 -9.44 16.64 1.86
C PRO A 166 -9.55 16.10 3.28
N SER A 167 -9.95 14.83 3.39
CA SER A 167 -10.10 14.15 4.66
C SER A 167 -9.62 12.72 4.55
N PHE A 168 -9.06 12.23 5.65
CA PHE A 168 -8.60 10.87 5.79
C PHE A 168 -9.19 10.26 7.05
N ASP A 169 -9.87 9.13 6.91
CA ASP A 169 -10.41 8.36 8.02
C ASP A 169 -9.72 6.99 8.02
N VAL A 170 -9.01 6.68 9.10
CA VAL A 170 -8.20 5.46 9.22
C VAL A 170 -9.02 4.21 8.94
N VAL A 171 -10.29 4.19 9.36
CA VAL A 171 -11.22 3.06 9.23
C VAL A 171 -11.93 3.06 7.87
N ASN A 172 -12.38 4.22 7.40
CA ASN A 172 -13.32 4.32 6.29
C ASN A 172 -12.69 4.68 4.95
N SER A 173 -11.54 5.38 4.92
CA SER A 173 -10.90 5.76 3.66
C SER A 173 -10.33 4.51 2.97
N PRO A 174 -10.80 4.13 1.77
CA PRO A 174 -10.31 2.92 1.10
C PRO A 174 -8.88 3.11 0.64
N SER A 175 -8.11 2.03 0.54
CA SER A 175 -6.86 2.04 -0.18
C SER A 175 -7.12 2.12 -1.69
N ARG A 176 -6.30 2.92 -2.38
CA ARG A 176 -6.26 2.96 -3.85
C ARG A 176 -5.07 2.19 -4.43
N MET A 177 -4.23 1.57 -3.59
CA MET A 177 -2.96 0.95 -3.95
C MET A 177 -3.07 -0.53 -4.35
N GLY A 178 -4.22 -0.93 -4.92
CA GLY A 178 -4.47 -2.30 -5.40
C GLY A 178 -5.16 -3.21 -4.38
N ARG A 179 -5.71 -4.32 -4.87
CA ARG A 179 -6.63 -5.20 -4.12
C ARG A 179 -6.01 -5.81 -2.86
N ILE A 180 -4.73 -6.17 -2.89
CA ILE A 180 -4.04 -6.76 -1.73
C ILE A 180 -4.03 -5.78 -0.56
N THR A 181 -3.75 -4.50 -0.83
CA THR A 181 -3.65 -3.48 0.21
C THR A 181 -4.99 -3.22 0.90
N GLU A 182 -6.09 -3.26 0.15
CA GLU A 182 -7.43 -3.07 0.70
C GLU A 182 -7.89 -4.28 1.51
N VAL A 183 -7.54 -5.50 1.08
CA VAL A 183 -7.82 -6.72 1.85
C VAL A 183 -7.01 -6.73 3.14
N LEU A 184 -5.71 -6.40 3.10
CA LEU A 184 -4.86 -6.32 4.30
C LEU A 184 -5.42 -5.29 5.30
N ARG A 185 -5.81 -4.11 4.83
CA ARG A 185 -6.39 -3.04 5.67
C ARG A 185 -7.63 -3.47 6.44
N HIS A 186 -8.43 -4.38 5.87
CA HIS A 186 -9.64 -4.87 6.50
C HIS A 186 -9.43 -6.03 7.48
N ARG A 187 -8.20 -6.54 7.62
CA ARG A 187 -7.94 -7.60 8.58
C ARG A 187 -8.03 -7.07 10.02
N PRO A 188 -8.59 -7.85 10.97
CA PRO A 188 -8.76 -7.40 12.36
C PRO A 188 -7.48 -7.06 13.11
N ASP A 189 -6.36 -7.65 12.71
CA ASP A 189 -5.02 -7.46 13.28
C ASP A 189 -4.19 -6.39 12.56
N ALA A 190 -4.77 -5.75 11.54
CA ALA A 190 -4.11 -4.70 10.78
C ALA A 190 -4.13 -3.37 11.53
N ILE A 191 -2.97 -2.73 11.62
CA ILE A 191 -2.81 -1.38 12.15
C ILE A 191 -2.47 -0.46 11.00
N ARG A 192 -3.25 0.61 10.84
CA ARG A 192 -3.03 1.62 9.81
C ARG A 192 -2.65 2.95 10.46
N CYS A 193 -1.63 3.58 9.91
CA CYS A 193 -1.16 4.85 10.43
C CYS A 193 -2.11 6.01 10.10
N LEU A 194 -2.18 6.99 11.00
CA LEU A 194 -2.98 8.20 10.86
C LEU A 194 -2.21 9.27 10.08
N ASP A 195 -1.86 8.97 8.83
CA ASP A 195 -1.18 9.90 7.91
C ASP A 195 -2.14 10.34 6.80
N SER A 196 -2.20 11.65 6.54
CA SER A 196 -3.18 12.21 5.61
C SER A 196 -2.85 12.01 4.13
N SER A 197 -1.64 11.56 3.77
CA SER A 197 -1.17 11.51 2.39
C SER A 197 -0.51 10.19 2.00
N ASN A 198 0.32 9.63 2.88
CA ASN A 198 1.16 8.47 2.64
C ASN A 198 0.92 7.35 3.65
N ALA A 199 -0.36 7.13 3.98
CA ALA A 199 -0.78 6.12 4.94
C ALA A 199 -0.24 4.72 4.61
N MET A 200 0.26 4.04 5.64
CA MET A 200 0.74 2.67 5.61
C MET A 200 -0.12 1.80 6.51
N CYS A 201 -0.31 0.55 6.12
CA CYS A 201 -0.97 -0.45 6.95
C CYS A 201 -0.06 -1.66 7.12
N ALA A 202 -0.02 -2.22 8.32
CA ALA A 202 0.84 -3.34 8.65
C ALA A 202 0.15 -4.34 9.59
N ILE A 203 0.58 -5.59 9.51
CA ILE A 203 0.22 -6.68 10.43
C ILE A 203 1.52 -7.27 10.97
N GLY A 204 1.59 -7.52 12.27
CA GLY A 204 2.72 -8.21 12.91
C GLY A 204 3.44 -7.37 13.96
N HIS A 205 4.64 -7.82 14.33
CA HIS A 205 5.35 -7.38 15.53
C HIS A 205 5.61 -5.86 15.60
N HIS A 206 5.92 -5.23 14.46
CA HIS A 206 6.25 -3.80 14.36
C HIS A 206 5.09 -2.94 13.82
N ALA A 207 3.89 -3.50 13.66
CA ALA A 207 2.77 -2.77 13.06
C ALA A 207 2.40 -1.49 13.85
N ALA A 208 2.39 -1.57 15.19
CA ALA A 208 2.13 -0.41 16.05
C ALA A 208 3.24 0.65 15.93
N TYR A 209 4.50 0.23 15.87
CA TYR A 209 5.65 1.12 15.72
C TYR A 209 5.59 1.90 14.40
N LEU A 210 5.31 1.21 13.30
CA LEU A 210 5.14 1.84 11.98
C LEU A 210 4.00 2.86 11.96
N ALA A 211 2.93 2.64 12.74
CA ALA A 211 1.78 3.53 12.79
C ALA A 211 1.94 4.72 13.76
N GLU A 212 2.84 4.61 14.73
CA GLU A 212 3.03 5.58 15.80
C GLU A 212 3.38 6.97 15.26
N ASN A 213 2.89 8.03 15.93
CA ASN A 213 3.21 9.45 15.72
C ASN A 213 3.03 9.97 14.28
N SER A 214 2.33 9.24 13.41
CA SER A 214 2.17 9.63 12.01
C SER A 214 1.42 10.94 11.85
N VAL A 215 0.46 11.23 12.74
CA VAL A 215 -0.30 12.49 12.72
C VAL A 215 0.54 13.71 13.12
N ASP A 216 1.67 13.51 13.78
CA ASP A 216 2.57 14.58 14.21
C ASP A 216 3.72 14.83 13.21
N CYS A 217 3.84 13.97 12.19
CA CYS A 217 4.89 14.08 11.18
C CYS A 217 4.64 15.26 10.25
N PHE A 218 5.57 16.23 10.26
CA PHE A 218 5.45 17.45 9.46
C PHE A 218 5.75 17.24 7.96
N THR A 219 6.44 16.16 7.60
CA THR A 219 6.73 15.79 6.21
C THR A 219 6.21 14.38 5.91
N PRO A 220 5.87 14.07 4.65
CA PRO A 220 5.11 12.87 4.32
C PRO A 220 5.91 11.57 4.19
N CYS A 221 7.23 11.64 4.00
CA CYS A 221 8.13 10.48 3.93
C CYS A 221 9.41 10.67 4.78
N GLY A 222 9.37 11.57 5.76
CA GLY A 222 10.53 11.91 6.59
C GLY A 222 10.96 10.80 7.54
N ARG A 223 12.03 11.06 8.30
CA ARG A 223 12.63 10.08 9.22
C ARG A 223 11.65 9.51 10.24
N ASP A 224 10.81 10.36 10.83
CA ASP A 224 9.89 9.96 11.88
C ASP A 224 8.60 9.31 11.33
N THR A 225 8.42 9.29 10.01
CA THR A 225 7.27 8.66 9.34
C THR A 225 7.42 7.15 9.27
N ALA A 226 6.33 6.46 8.90
CA ALA A 226 6.36 5.03 8.59
C ALA A 226 7.45 4.66 7.55
N TRP A 227 7.79 5.56 6.61
CA TRP A 227 8.81 5.32 5.59
C TRP A 227 10.22 5.35 6.14
N GLY A 228 10.54 6.31 7.00
CA GLY A 228 11.83 6.34 7.69
C GLY A 228 12.00 5.15 8.64
N LYS A 229 10.93 4.78 9.35
CA LYS A 229 10.89 3.61 10.24
C LYS A 229 11.12 2.29 9.52
N LEU A 230 10.67 2.13 8.26
CA LEU A 230 11.03 0.95 7.45
C LEU A 230 12.55 0.86 7.25
N GLY A 231 13.24 1.97 7.04
CA GLY A 231 14.70 2.01 6.95
C GLY A 231 15.41 1.68 8.26
N GLU A 232 14.85 2.12 9.39
CA GLU A 232 15.38 1.77 10.71
C GLU A 232 15.27 0.27 11.00
N LEU A 233 14.12 -0.33 10.63
CA LEU A 233 13.85 -1.76 10.74
C LEU A 233 14.58 -2.63 9.70
N GLU A 234 15.39 -2.04 8.81
CA GLU A 234 16.05 -2.76 7.71
C GLU A 234 15.06 -3.58 6.86
N ALA A 235 13.85 -3.06 6.67
CA ALA A 235 12.77 -3.80 6.04
C ALA A 235 13.13 -4.24 4.61
N HIS A 236 12.70 -5.43 4.22
CA HIS A 236 12.74 -5.87 2.84
C HIS A 236 11.71 -5.07 2.05
N TYR A 237 12.16 -4.33 1.04
CA TYR A 237 11.32 -3.50 0.18
C TYR A 237 11.14 -4.17 -1.18
N LEU A 238 9.89 -4.52 -1.53
CA LEU A 238 9.60 -5.29 -2.73
C LEU A 238 8.75 -4.53 -3.74
N PHE A 239 9.06 -4.77 -5.01
CA PHE A 239 8.11 -4.64 -6.11
C PHE A 239 7.58 -6.02 -6.47
N LEU A 240 6.30 -6.27 -6.21
CA LEU A 240 5.58 -7.48 -6.59
C LEU A 240 4.77 -7.21 -7.86
N GLY A 241 5.32 -7.51 -9.03
CA GLY A 241 4.63 -7.26 -10.29
C GLY A 241 4.48 -5.78 -10.65
N THR A 242 5.25 -4.94 -9.98
CA THR A 242 5.35 -3.49 -10.21
C THR A 242 6.82 -3.13 -10.47
N GLY A 243 7.20 -1.87 -10.31
CA GLY A 243 8.57 -1.45 -10.52
C GLY A 243 8.80 -0.02 -10.06
N TRP A 244 10.00 0.48 -10.39
CA TRP A 244 10.54 1.77 -9.96
C TRP A 244 9.60 2.97 -10.03
N PRO A 245 8.75 3.17 -11.05
CA PRO A 245 7.80 4.29 -11.07
C PRO A 245 6.87 4.37 -9.85
N ASN A 246 6.68 3.27 -9.12
CA ASN A 246 5.84 3.19 -7.91
C ASN A 246 6.66 3.28 -6.61
N CYS A 247 7.97 3.55 -6.68
CA CYS A 247 8.83 3.52 -5.50
C CYS A 247 8.65 4.76 -4.61
N THR A 248 7.65 4.71 -3.72
CA THR A 248 7.39 5.79 -2.75
C THR A 248 8.61 6.13 -1.87
N MET A 249 9.50 5.16 -1.61
CA MET A 249 10.74 5.39 -0.87
C MET A 249 11.63 6.48 -1.48
N MET A 250 11.52 6.77 -2.78
CA MET A 250 12.27 7.85 -3.41
C MET A 250 11.90 9.23 -2.87
N HIS A 251 10.67 9.42 -2.38
CA HIS A 251 10.32 10.65 -1.67
C HIS A 251 11.05 10.76 -0.33
N ALA A 252 11.25 9.66 0.39
CA ALA A 252 12.08 9.68 1.60
C ALA A 252 13.52 10.10 1.25
N CYS A 253 14.09 9.60 0.15
CA CYS A 253 15.42 10.03 -0.31
C CYS A 253 15.48 11.54 -0.59
N GLU A 254 14.48 12.09 -1.29
CA GLU A 254 14.36 13.53 -1.58
C GLU A 254 14.27 14.38 -0.31
N GLU A 255 13.56 13.89 0.70
CA GLU A 255 13.42 14.55 2.00
C GLU A 255 14.70 14.51 2.82
N TYR A 256 15.35 13.35 2.91
CA TYR A 256 16.60 13.15 3.62
C TYR A 256 17.75 13.96 3.01
N ALA A 257 17.74 14.12 1.68
CA ALA A 257 18.71 14.97 0.97
C ALA A 257 18.37 16.47 1.02
N HIS A 258 17.21 16.84 1.57
CA HIS A 258 16.66 18.19 1.51
C HIS A 258 16.65 18.76 0.08
N ALA A 259 16.23 17.95 -0.90
CA ALA A 259 16.26 18.37 -2.29
C ALA A 259 15.44 19.66 -2.49
N PRO A 260 15.97 20.64 -3.26
CA PRO A 260 15.41 21.99 -3.28
C PRO A 260 14.02 22.09 -3.93
N TYR A 261 13.56 21.01 -4.58
CA TYR A 261 12.26 20.93 -5.23
C TYR A 261 11.24 20.09 -4.45
N THR A 262 11.60 19.43 -3.34
CA THR A 262 10.73 18.42 -2.72
C THR A 262 9.36 18.97 -2.33
N PHE A 263 9.32 20.17 -1.74
CA PHE A 263 8.13 20.74 -1.12
C PHE A 263 7.77 22.14 -1.57
N MET A 264 6.48 22.44 -1.47
CA MET A 264 5.97 23.80 -1.43
C MET A 264 6.38 24.50 -0.12
N ASP A 265 6.43 25.83 -0.16
CA ASP A 265 6.79 26.66 1.01
C ASP A 265 5.76 26.52 2.14
N ALA A 266 4.48 26.65 1.83
CA ALA A 266 3.40 26.55 2.80
C ALA A 266 2.98 25.09 3.04
N PRO A 267 2.86 24.64 4.31
CA PRO A 267 2.24 23.37 4.62
C PRO A 267 0.72 23.45 4.47
N SER A 268 0.08 22.29 4.44
CA SER A 268 -1.38 22.16 4.48
C SER A 268 -1.85 21.61 5.82
N ARG A 269 -3.10 21.92 6.17
CA ARG A 269 -3.79 21.42 7.35
C ARG A 269 -4.91 20.52 6.88
N LEU A 270 -4.89 19.26 7.28
CA LEU A 270 -5.89 18.26 6.90
C LEU A 270 -6.57 17.71 8.14
N GLU A 271 -7.89 17.50 8.04
CA GLU A 271 -8.62 16.76 9.06
C GLU A 271 -8.42 15.27 8.84
N VAL A 272 -7.93 14.59 9.88
CA VAL A 272 -7.78 13.14 9.89
C VAL A 272 -8.54 12.54 11.06
N ARG A 273 -9.15 11.37 10.87
CA ARG A 273 -9.97 10.70 11.87
C ARG A 273 -9.35 9.37 12.28
N ASP A 274 -9.16 9.19 13.58
CA ASP A 274 -8.63 7.94 14.15
C ASP A 274 -9.71 6.85 14.28
N ALA A 275 -9.29 5.67 14.75
CA ALA A 275 -10.17 4.52 14.92
C ALA A 275 -11.25 4.72 15.99
N ASP A 276 -11.04 5.62 16.95
CA ASP A 276 -12.02 5.99 17.99
C ASP A 276 -13.02 7.04 17.50
N GLY A 277 -12.87 7.50 16.24
CA GLY A 277 -13.72 8.51 15.63
C GLY A 277 -13.35 9.95 16.01
N LYS A 278 -12.24 10.17 16.71
CA LYS A 278 -11.73 11.49 17.06
C LYS A 278 -11.02 12.11 15.86
N THR A 279 -11.33 13.39 15.63
CA THR A 279 -10.69 14.20 14.59
C THR A 279 -9.42 14.86 15.13
N HIS A 280 -8.37 14.83 14.32
CA HIS A 280 -7.09 15.48 14.54
C HIS A 280 -6.78 16.41 13.38
N ILE A 281 -5.95 17.43 13.63
CA ILE A 281 -5.43 18.29 12.57
C ILE A 281 -4.02 17.83 12.25
N HIS A 282 -3.84 17.26 11.07
CA HIS A 282 -2.54 16.87 10.56
C HIS A 282 -1.96 18.01 9.74
N VAL A 283 -0.79 18.52 10.16
CA VAL A 283 -0.11 19.62 9.49
C VAL A 283 1.10 19.06 8.76
N GLN A 284 1.09 19.10 7.42
CA GLN A 284 2.11 18.44 6.61
C GLN A 284 2.56 19.30 5.43
N LYS A 285 3.85 19.21 5.08
CA LYS A 285 4.39 19.74 3.83
C LYS A 285 3.79 19.03 2.62
N VAL A 286 3.55 19.79 1.55
CA VAL A 286 2.99 19.26 0.30
C VAL A 286 4.09 19.13 -0.74
N HIS A 287 4.16 17.97 -1.40
CA HIS A 287 5.12 17.77 -2.48
C HIS A 287 4.90 18.78 -3.61
N THR A 288 5.98 19.33 -4.15
CA THR A 288 5.89 20.30 -5.26
C THR A 288 5.15 19.68 -6.45
N PRO A 289 4.19 20.40 -7.04
CA PRO A 289 3.41 19.90 -8.18
C PRO A 289 4.26 19.66 -9.43
N ASN A 290 3.83 18.70 -10.25
CA ASN A 290 4.34 18.48 -11.62
C ASN A 290 5.85 18.26 -11.75
N ILE A 291 6.51 17.71 -10.72
CA ILE A 291 7.92 17.34 -10.84
C ILE A 291 8.04 16.11 -11.76
N PRO A 292 8.81 16.19 -12.86
CA PRO A 292 8.97 15.09 -13.80
C PRO A 292 9.99 14.08 -13.26
N ARG A 293 9.59 13.24 -12.30
CA ARG A 293 10.50 12.30 -11.62
C ARG A 293 10.85 11.07 -12.47
N SER A 294 12.06 10.52 -12.28
CA SER A 294 12.59 9.31 -12.91
C SER A 294 13.18 8.37 -11.87
N TYR A 295 12.32 7.63 -11.16
CA TYR A 295 12.77 6.67 -10.14
C TYR A 295 13.56 5.49 -10.70
N VAL A 296 13.42 5.20 -11.99
CA VAL A 296 14.18 4.13 -12.67
C VAL A 296 15.69 4.42 -12.70
N ASN A 297 16.10 5.67 -12.49
CA ASN A 297 17.52 6.04 -12.41
C ASN A 297 18.25 5.32 -11.27
N MET A 298 17.52 4.87 -10.24
CA MET A 298 18.10 4.08 -9.14
C MET A 298 18.39 2.63 -9.49
N GLU A 299 17.75 2.04 -10.52
CA GLU A 299 17.97 0.63 -10.87
C GLU A 299 19.45 0.31 -11.15
N PRO A 300 20.17 1.01 -12.05
CA PRO A 300 21.57 0.72 -12.31
C PRO A 300 22.47 0.92 -11.08
N VAL A 301 22.16 1.91 -10.23
CA VAL A 301 22.92 2.16 -8.99
C VAL A 301 22.81 0.97 -8.03
N MET A 302 21.59 0.48 -7.82
CA MET A 302 21.36 -0.66 -6.94
C MET A 302 21.94 -1.96 -7.51
N GLN A 303 21.94 -2.12 -8.85
CA GLN A 303 22.56 -3.26 -9.53
C GLN A 303 24.08 -3.25 -9.38
N GLU A 304 24.74 -2.12 -9.65
CA GLU A 304 26.20 -1.97 -9.53
C GLU A 304 26.69 -2.22 -8.09
N ARG A 305 25.86 -1.86 -7.11
CA ARG A 305 26.12 -2.09 -5.68
C ARG A 305 25.72 -3.50 -5.19
N GLU A 306 25.15 -4.34 -6.04
CA GLU A 306 24.63 -5.68 -5.68
C GLU A 306 23.54 -5.65 -4.59
N LEU A 307 22.77 -4.55 -4.52
CA LEU A 307 21.73 -4.30 -3.51
C LEU A 307 20.31 -4.69 -3.98
N ILE A 308 20.21 -5.39 -5.09
CA ILE A 308 18.95 -5.79 -5.72
C ILE A 308 18.94 -7.29 -6.00
N GLN A 309 17.84 -7.94 -5.64
CA GLN A 309 17.59 -9.34 -5.92
C GLN A 309 16.30 -9.47 -6.73
N TYR A 310 16.27 -10.48 -7.63
CA TYR A 310 15.14 -10.73 -8.50
C TYR A 310 14.57 -12.13 -8.28
N GLY A 311 13.26 -12.23 -8.37
CA GLY A 311 12.51 -13.48 -8.25
C GLY A 311 11.23 -13.43 -9.08
N LYS A 312 10.38 -14.44 -8.92
CA LYS A 312 9.10 -14.52 -9.65
C LYS A 312 8.04 -15.20 -8.78
N PHE A 313 6.84 -14.62 -8.69
CA PHE A 313 5.67 -15.28 -8.12
C PHE A 313 4.63 -15.46 -9.23
N GLY A 314 4.43 -16.70 -9.68
CA GLY A 314 3.66 -16.97 -10.89
C GLY A 314 4.27 -16.26 -12.09
N ASP A 315 3.55 -15.31 -12.67
CA ASP A 315 4.03 -14.46 -13.78
C ASP A 315 4.61 -13.12 -13.36
N ALA A 316 4.45 -12.72 -12.11
CA ALA A 316 4.94 -11.44 -11.62
C ALA A 316 6.46 -11.47 -11.42
N LYS A 317 7.18 -10.54 -12.05
CA LYS A 317 8.55 -10.21 -11.66
C LYS A 317 8.51 -9.67 -10.23
N VAL A 318 9.38 -10.21 -9.37
CA VAL A 318 9.59 -9.71 -8.02
C VAL A 318 10.98 -9.10 -7.94
N THR A 319 11.07 -7.91 -7.40
CA THR A 319 12.34 -7.26 -7.09
C THR A 319 12.39 -7.00 -5.60
N ARG A 320 13.44 -7.45 -4.92
CA ARG A 320 13.70 -7.20 -3.49
C ARG A 320 14.92 -6.31 -3.34
N MET A 321 14.79 -5.31 -2.49
CA MET A 321 15.87 -4.44 -2.02
C MET A 321 15.74 -4.28 -0.51
N GLY A 322 16.73 -3.67 0.15
CA GLY A 322 16.61 -3.24 1.54
C GLY A 322 16.15 -1.78 1.62
N ALA A 323 15.25 -1.48 2.55
CA ALA A 323 14.68 -0.16 2.74
C ALA A 323 15.73 0.86 3.19
N ARG A 324 16.67 0.46 4.05
CA ARG A 324 17.75 1.32 4.52
C ARG A 324 18.67 1.70 3.37
N GLU A 325 19.09 0.71 2.60
CA GLU A 325 20.01 0.87 1.48
C GLU A 325 19.40 1.72 0.37
N LEU A 326 18.09 1.58 0.13
CA LEU A 326 17.36 2.48 -0.77
C LEU A 326 17.44 3.94 -0.32
N ILE A 327 17.21 4.20 0.98
CA ILE A 327 17.30 5.56 1.54
C ILE A 327 18.73 6.07 1.41
N GLU A 328 19.72 5.30 1.85
CA GLU A 328 21.13 5.71 1.88
C GLU A 328 21.68 6.00 0.48
N GLU A 329 21.54 5.07 -0.48
CA GLU A 329 22.03 5.26 -1.84
C GLU A 329 21.23 6.33 -2.59
N GLY A 330 19.91 6.37 -2.42
CA GLY A 330 19.08 7.38 -3.05
C GLY A 330 19.42 8.79 -2.56
N THR A 331 19.57 8.97 -1.23
CA THR A 331 20.00 10.23 -0.64
C THR A 331 21.40 10.61 -1.10
N ARG A 332 22.35 9.67 -1.15
CA ARG A 332 23.70 9.92 -1.66
C ARG A 332 23.68 10.43 -3.10
N CYS A 333 22.95 9.76 -4.00
CA CYS A 333 22.84 10.18 -5.39
C CYS A 333 22.25 11.60 -5.55
N ILE A 334 21.27 11.97 -4.72
CA ILE A 334 20.67 13.32 -4.75
C ILE A 334 21.62 14.38 -4.15
N LEU A 335 22.42 14.03 -3.14
CA LEU A 335 23.43 14.94 -2.58
C LEU A 335 24.57 15.20 -3.60
N ASP A 336 24.99 14.17 -4.32
CA ASP A 336 26.00 14.27 -5.37
C ASP A 336 25.46 15.06 -6.59
N ASP A 337 24.19 14.85 -6.93
CA ASP A 337 23.50 15.51 -8.03
C ASP A 337 22.02 15.75 -7.67
N PRO A 338 21.64 16.97 -7.26
CA PRO A 338 20.26 17.28 -6.89
C PRO A 338 19.24 16.93 -7.99
N GLY A 339 19.66 16.93 -9.26
CA GLY A 339 18.83 16.60 -10.40
C GLY A 339 18.72 15.11 -10.70
N PHE A 340 19.35 14.24 -9.91
CA PHE A 340 19.48 12.81 -10.20
C PHE A 340 18.14 12.10 -10.45
N LEU A 341 17.09 12.46 -9.69
CA LEU A 341 15.75 11.88 -9.85
C LEU A 341 14.86 12.64 -10.85
N LEU A 342 15.38 13.63 -11.58
CA LEU A 342 14.60 14.41 -12.54
C LEU A 342 14.79 13.90 -13.97
N ARG A 343 13.70 13.78 -14.73
CA ARG A 343 13.73 13.54 -16.18
C ARG A 343 14.26 14.75 -16.95
N ASP A 344 13.96 15.95 -16.47
CA ASP A 344 14.43 17.22 -17.01
C ASP A 344 15.23 17.97 -15.94
N ARG A 345 16.55 18.04 -16.11
CA ARG A 345 17.45 18.75 -15.19
C ARG A 345 17.19 20.26 -15.18
N GLY A 346 16.70 20.83 -16.28
CA GLY A 346 16.33 22.24 -16.35
C GLY A 346 15.15 22.61 -15.44
N PHE A 347 14.43 21.62 -14.90
CA PHE A 347 13.40 21.86 -13.88
C PHE A 347 13.99 22.50 -12.61
N LEU A 348 15.23 22.16 -12.21
CA LEU A 348 15.86 22.74 -11.02
C LEU A 348 15.95 24.27 -11.10
N GLU A 349 16.37 24.78 -12.26
CA GLU A 349 16.53 26.21 -12.51
C GLU A 349 15.18 26.94 -12.46
N ARG A 350 14.12 26.29 -12.96
CA ARG A 350 12.76 26.86 -13.04
C ARG A 350 11.89 26.57 -11.81
N CYS A 351 12.34 25.75 -10.87
CA CYS A 351 11.50 25.23 -9.78
C CYS A 351 10.88 26.36 -8.93
N ARG A 352 11.64 27.42 -8.66
CA ARG A 352 11.16 28.59 -7.90
C ARG A 352 10.04 29.34 -8.63
N ASP A 353 10.13 29.46 -9.94
CA ASP A 353 9.13 30.15 -10.76
C ASP A 353 7.86 29.31 -10.90
N ASN A 354 8.01 27.99 -11.04
CA ASN A 354 6.89 27.04 -11.08
C ASN A 354 6.07 27.09 -9.77
N GLN A 355 6.73 27.10 -8.61
CA GLN A 355 6.07 27.20 -7.31
C GLN A 355 5.26 28.51 -7.16
N ARG A 356 5.82 29.64 -7.61
CA ARG A 356 5.13 30.95 -7.58
C ARG A 356 3.93 31.02 -8.51
N GLY A 357 3.97 30.34 -9.67
CA GLY A 357 2.86 30.28 -10.62
C GLY A 357 1.62 29.58 -10.05
N LEU A 358 1.83 28.46 -9.35
CA LEU A 358 0.76 27.61 -8.81
C LEU A 358 0.03 28.25 -7.62
N ILE A 359 0.73 28.99 -6.75
CA ILE A 359 0.11 29.76 -5.67
C ILE A 359 -0.84 30.82 -6.24
N ARG A 360 -0.44 31.49 -7.34
CA ARG A 360 -1.26 32.51 -8.01
C ARG A 360 -2.53 31.94 -8.67
N GLU A 361 -2.56 30.67 -9.03
CA GLU A 361 -3.77 29.99 -9.53
C GLU A 361 -4.76 29.71 -8.39
N LYS A 362 -4.27 29.27 -7.21
CA LYS A 362 -5.08 29.10 -6.00
C LYS A 362 -5.72 30.42 -5.56
N ASP A 363 -4.95 31.49 -5.52
CA ASP A 363 -5.45 32.82 -5.14
C ASP A 363 -6.45 33.41 -6.14
N ARG A 364 -6.47 32.93 -7.40
CA ARG A 364 -7.51 33.33 -8.38
C ARG A 364 -8.78 32.51 -8.20
N GLY A 365 -8.67 31.20 -7.98
CA GLY A 365 -9.81 30.34 -7.68
C GLY A 365 -10.57 30.74 -6.40
N GLU A 366 -9.88 31.34 -5.41
CA GLU A 366 -10.51 31.84 -4.18
C GLU A 366 -11.13 33.24 -4.30
N ARG A 367 -10.85 33.99 -5.39
CA ARG A 367 -11.43 35.33 -5.64
C ARG A 367 -12.65 35.31 -6.56
N ASP A 368 -12.88 34.21 -7.27
CA ASP A 368 -13.98 34.04 -8.22
C ASP A 368 -15.17 33.24 -7.61
N VAL A 369 -15.26 33.14 -6.27
CA VAL A 369 -16.38 32.49 -5.53
C VAL A 369 -17.13 33.48 -4.66
#